data_AF-A0A976JN78-F1
#
_entry.id   AF-A0A976JN78-F1
#
_cell.length_a   1.000
_cell.length_b   1.000
_cell.length_c   1.000
_cell.angle_alpha   90.00
_cell.angle_beta   90.00
_cell.angle_gamma   90.00
#
_symmetry.space_group_name_H-M   'P 1'
#
loop_
_entity.id
_entity.type
_entity.pdbx_description
1 polymer ?
#
loop_
_entity_poly.entity_id
_entity_poly.type
_entity_poly.pdbx_seq_one_letter_code
_entity_poly.pdbx_strand_id
1 'polypeptide(L)' 'MCDVCSSEGIDWKFVNGAKDTLHQVKLYRVYKDKMAVCKLCHLHGIELFVLGEKRFIENHLNFARELAEKKGKFAA' A
#
# COMPACT_ATOMS: atom_id res chain seq x y z
N MET A 1 -10.92 -2.41 -0.41
CA MET A 1 -10.05 -3.03 0.60
C MET A 1 -8.72 -2.29 0.58
N CYS A 2 -8.03 -2.20 1.72
CA CYS A 2 -6.65 -1.71 1.72
C CYS A 2 -5.74 -2.73 1.04
N ASP A 3 -4.86 -2.27 0.14
CA ASP A 3 -3.99 -3.15 -0.64
C ASP A 3 -3.01 -3.93 0.26
N VAL A 4 -2.49 -3.30 1.32
CA VAL A 4 -1.62 -3.97 2.30
C VAL A 4 -2.39 -5.04 3.06
N CYS A 5 -3.51 -4.68 3.70
CA CYS A 5 -4.36 -5.64 4.41
C CYS A 5 -4.79 -6.80 3.51
N SER A 6 -5.11 -6.53 2.25
CA SER A 6 -5.46 -7.55 1.27
C SER A 6 -4.31 -8.53 1.04
N SER A 7 -3.09 -8.03 0.87
CA SER A 7 -1.90 -8.86 0.64
C SER A 7 -1.48 -9.69 1.85
N GLU A 8 -1.86 -9.25 3.06
CA GLU A 8 -1.55 -9.93 4.32
C GLU A 8 -2.71 -10.79 4.84
N GLY A 9 -3.85 -10.82 4.14
CA GLY A 9 -5.04 -11.57 4.56
C GLY A 9 -5.72 -10.99 5.81
N ILE A 10 -5.53 -9.70 6.08
CA ILE A 10 -6.05 -9.00 7.25
C ILE A 10 -7.41 -8.36 6.92
N ASP A 11 -8.39 -8.50 7.80
CA ASP A 11 -9.65 -7.75 7.70
C ASP A 11 -9.43 -6.29 8.10
N TRP A 12 -9.26 -5.44 7.09
CA TRP A 12 -9.05 -4.01 7.29
C TRP A 12 -10.20 -3.31 8.04
N LYS A 13 -11.45 -3.77 7.94
CA LYS A 13 -12.57 -3.17 8.68
C LYS A 13 -12.43 -3.42 10.18
N PHE A 14 -12.02 -4.64 10.54
CA PHE A 14 -11.79 -5.00 11.93
C PHE A 14 -10.67 -4.16 12.55
N VAL A 15 -9.54 -4.01 11.85
CA VAL A 15 -8.37 -3.30 12.41
C VAL A 15 -8.57 -1.78 12.47
N ASN A 16 -9.31 -1.19 11.52
CA ASN A 16 -9.54 0.27 11.51
C ASN A 16 -10.79 0.69 12.31
N GLY A 17 -11.63 -0.24 12.75
CA GLY A 17 -12.85 0.04 13.50
C GLY A 17 -13.79 0.99 12.76
N ALA A 18 -14.20 2.07 13.42
CA ALA A 18 -15.12 3.07 12.84
C ALA A 18 -14.49 3.94 11.73
N LYS A 19 -13.17 3.87 11.51
CA LYS A 19 -12.47 4.63 10.47
C LYS A 19 -12.29 3.78 9.22
N ASP A 20 -13.37 3.56 8.50
CA ASP A 20 -13.39 2.73 7.29
C ASP A 20 -13.13 3.52 5.99
N THR A 21 -12.40 4.64 6.06
CA THR A 21 -12.02 5.40 4.88
C THR A 21 -10.79 4.80 4.21
N LEU A 22 -10.88 4.61 2.89
CA LEU A 22 -9.74 4.24 2.04
C LEU A 22 -9.20 5.48 1.34
N HIS A 23 -7.90 5.68 1.44
CA HIS A 23 -7.19 6.78 0.80
C HIS A 23 -6.37 6.24 -0.36
N GLN A 24 -6.49 6.90 -1.51
CA GLN A 24 -5.64 6.60 -2.67
C GLN A 24 -4.32 7.36 -2.51
N VAL A 25 -3.22 6.63 -2.49
CA VAL A 25 -1.88 7.17 -2.30
C VAL A 25 -1.02 6.82 -3.51
N LYS A 26 -0.10 7.73 -3.84
CA LYS A 26 0.90 7.55 -4.90
C LYS A 26 2.25 7.31 -4.24
N LEU A 27 2.90 6.22 -4.63
CA LEU A 27 4.25 5.86 -4.24
C LEU A 27 5.20 6.25 -5.38
N TYR A 28 6.15 7.14 -5.10
CA TYR A 28 7.01 7.74 -6.13
C TYR A 28 8.39 7.08 -6.22
N ARG A 29 8.89 6.51 -5.11
CA ARG A 29 10.27 6.00 -4.98
C ARG A 29 10.37 4.49 -5.15
N VAL A 30 9.25 3.81 -5.44
CA VAL A 30 9.22 2.35 -5.53
C VAL A 30 9.64 1.85 -6.91
N TYR A 31 9.40 2.63 -7.96
CA TYR A 31 9.88 2.33 -9.31
C TYR A 31 10.77 3.45 -9.84
N LYS A 32 11.81 3.06 -10.57
CA LYS A 32 12.60 4.02 -11.35
C LYS A 32 11.69 4.63 -12.42
N ASP A 33 11.53 5.96 -12.38
CA ASP A 33 10.76 6.78 -13.31
C ASP A 33 9.27 6.42 -13.44
N LYS A 34 8.69 5.70 -12.47
CA LYS A 34 7.25 5.37 -12.44
C LYS A 34 6.64 5.57 -11.07
N MET A 35 5.37 5.91 -11.06
CA MET A 35 4.56 6.00 -9.84
C MET A 35 3.70 4.74 -9.70
N ALA A 36 3.61 4.20 -8.49
CA ALA A 36 2.63 3.18 -8.16
C ALA A 36 1.45 3.83 -7.43
N VAL A 37 0.23 3.43 -7.76
CA VAL A 37 -0.99 3.95 -7.13
C VAL A 37 -1.61 2.82 -6.31
N CYS A 38 -1.80 3.06 -5.03
CA CYS A 38 -2.34 2.07 -4.10
C CYS A 38 -3.45 2.67 -3.21
N LYS A 39 -4.32 1.81 -2.68
CA LYS A 39 -5.39 2.15 -1.74
C LYS A 39 -5.00 1.71 -0.35
N LEU A 40 -4.86 2.65 0.58
CA LEU A 40 -4.49 2.38 1.97
C LEU A 40 -5.64 2.71 2.91
N CYS A 41 -5.78 1.95 4.00
CA CYS A 41 -6.65 2.33 5.11
C CYS A 41 -6.00 3.42 5.96
N HIS A 42 -6.74 3.94 6.94
CA HIS A 42 -6.25 5.00 7.82
C HIS A 42 -4.94 4.62 8.52
N LEU A 43 -4.85 3.41 9.08
CA LEU A 43 -3.64 2.95 9.79
C LEU A 43 -2.41 2.88 8.88
N HIS A 44 -2.49 2.17 7.75
CA HIS A 44 -1.38 2.08 6.80
C HIS A 44 -1.06 3.44 6.14
N GLY A 45 -2.03 4.35 6.06
CA GLY A 45 -1.78 5.74 5.65
C GLY A 45 -0.90 6.49 6.66
N ILE A 46 -1.18 6.35 7.95
CA ILE A 46 -0.34 6.92 9.02
C ILE A 46 1.04 6.27 9.01
N GLU A 47 1.09 4.94 8.90
CA GLU A 47 2.36 4.21 8.88
C GLU A 47 3.24 4.62 7.71
N LEU A 48 2.67 4.71 6.49
CA LEU A 48 3.38 5.21 5.32
C LEU A 48 3.91 6.63 5.54
N PHE A 49 3.13 7.51 6.17
CA PHE A 49 3.56 8.87 6.47
C PHE A 49 4.72 8.92 7.47
N VAL A 50 4.68 8.08 8.51
CA VAL A 50 5.71 8.05 9.57
C VAL A 50 7.00 7.36 9.11
N LEU A 51 6.89 6.23 8.43
CA LEU A 51 8.05 5.43 8.01
C LEU A 51 8.67 5.91 6.70
N GLY A 52 7.86 6.54 5.84
CA GLY A 52 8.19 6.84 4.47
C GLY A 52 8.14 5.60 3.57
N GLU A 53 8.09 5.83 2.26
CA GLU A 53 7.82 4.79 1.26
C GLU A 53 8.80 3.62 1.29
N LYS A 54 10.10 3.87 1.48
CA LYS A 54 11.13 2.81 1.44
C LYS A 54 10.92 1.79 2.56
N ARG A 55 10.86 2.27 3.80
CA ARG A 55 10.70 1.40 4.99
C ARG A 55 9.33 0.75 5.03
N PHE A 56 8.30 1.46 4.59
CA PHE A 56 6.96 0.90 4.47
C PHE A 56 6.93 -0.34 3.56
N ILE A 57 7.56 -0.26 2.38
CA ILE A 57 7.63 -1.40 1.45
C ILE A 57 8.49 -2.54 2.01
N GLU A 58 9.59 -2.22 2.70
CA GLU A 58 10.45 -3.22 3.36
C GLU A 58 9.70 -3.98 4.48
N ASN A 59 8.77 -3.32 5.18
CA ASN A 59 7.97 -3.93 6.24
C ASN A 59 6.82 -4.80 5.70
N HIS A 60 6.30 -4.50 4.52
CA HIS A 60 5.17 -5.23 3.91
C HIS A 60 5.59 -5.98 2.64
N LEU A 61 6.37 -7.05 2.82
CA LEU A 61 6.96 -7.81 1.69
C LEU A 61 5.92 -8.45 0.76
N ASN A 62 4.77 -8.90 1.29
CA ASN A 62 3.69 -9.45 0.47
C ASN A 62 3.08 -8.38 -0.44
N PHE A 63 2.86 -7.18 0.11
CA PHE A 63 2.42 -6.02 -0.65
C PHE A 63 3.46 -5.63 -1.70
N ALA A 64 4.74 -5.64 -1.35
CA ALA A 64 5.84 -5.36 -2.28
C ALA A 64 5.83 -6.35 -3.48
N ARG A 65 5.62 -7.65 -3.20
CA ARG A 65 5.51 -8.68 -4.23
C ARG A 65 4.32 -8.44 -5.15
N GLU A 66 3.13 -8.19 -4.58
CA GLU A 66 1.95 -7.86 -5.38
C GLU A 66 2.13 -6.60 -6.23
N LEU A 67 2.80 -5.58 -5.68
CA LEU A 67 3.08 -4.36 -6.40
C LEU A 67 3.95 -4.67 -7.64
N ALA A 68 5.01 -5.46 -7.45
CA ALA A 68 5.92 -5.89 -8.51
C ALA A 68 5.21 -6.72 -9.59
N GLU A 69 4.29 -7.61 -9.21
CA GLU A 69 3.45 -8.36 -10.16
C GLU A 69 2.51 -7.42 -10.94
N LYS A 70 1.93 -6.42 -10.28
CA LYS A 70 1.08 -5.40 -10.92
C LYS A 70 1.88 -4.45 -11.83
N LYS A 71 3.20 -4.32 -11.68
CA LYS A 71 4.07 -3.52 -12.57
C LYS A 71 3.90 -3.88 -14.05
N GLY A 72 3.58 -5.14 -14.36
CA GLY A 72 3.27 -5.58 -15.73
C GLY A 72 2.03 -4.91 -16.35
N LYS A 73 1.14 -4.34 -15.54
CA LYS A 73 -0.10 -3.67 -15.98
C LYS A 73 -0.02 -2.14 -16.02
N PHE A 74 1.03 -1.55 -15.44
CA PHE A 74 1.28 -0.09 -15.43
C PHE A 74 2.36 0.33 -16.46
N ALA A 75 2.63 -0.53 -17.44
CA ALA A 75 3.41 -0.23 -18.63
C ALA A 75 2.45 -0.06 -19.81
N ALA A 76 1.68 1.03 -19.80
CA ALA A 76 0.96 1.55 -20.96
C ALA A 76 1.01 3.07 -20.88
#